data_AF-A0A2S7ZJ41-F1
#
_entry.id   AF-A0A2S7ZJ41-F1
#
_cell.length_a   1.000
_cell.length_b   1.000
_cell.length_c   1.000
_cell.angle_alpha   90.00
_cell.angle_beta   90.00
_cell.angle_gamma   90.00
#
_symmetry.space_group_name_H-M   'P 1'
#
loop_
_entity.id
_entity.type
_entity.pdbx_description
1 polymer ?
#
loop_
_entity_poly.entity_id
_entity_poly.type
_entity_poly.pdbx_seq_one_letter_code
_entity_poly.pdbx_strand_id
1 'polypeptide(L)' 'MCDGQGRLIIKKNINFNKLFFCCDECMSCWENEDDLTQQRKKFMEYSIKSKIVNASEADISNFHWEKYKLHKCSDTFI' A
#
# COMPACT_ATOMS: atom_id res chain seq x y z
N MET A 1 11.66 9.85 -0.59
CA MET A 1 11.44 8.59 0.14
C MET A 1 9.94 8.45 0.30
N CYS A 2 9.30 7.41 -0.24
CA CYS A 2 7.86 7.23 -0.11
C CYS A 2 7.45 6.79 1.31
N ASP A 3 8.39 6.23 2.08
CA ASP A 3 8.27 6.08 3.53
C ASP A 3 8.53 7.42 4.22
N GLY A 4 7.45 8.12 4.59
CA GLY A 4 7.50 9.33 5.43
C GLY A 4 6.97 10.63 4.81
N GLN A 5 6.59 10.65 3.52
CA GLN A 5 5.91 11.79 2.89
C GLN A 5 4.67 11.40 2.10
N GLY A 6 4.62 10.19 1.52
CA GLY A 6 3.53 9.73 0.68
C GLY A 6 2.47 8.95 1.46
N ARG A 7 1.19 9.18 1.13
CA ARG A 7 0.07 8.38 1.61
C ARG A 7 0.19 6.95 1.09
N LEU A 8 0.82 6.07 1.87
CA LEU A 8 0.90 4.64 1.56
C LEU A 8 -0.47 4.00 1.79
N ILE A 9 -1.04 3.41 0.74
CA ILE A 9 -2.33 2.74 0.75
C ILE A 9 -2.10 1.25 0.51
N ILE A 10 -2.69 0.41 1.35
CA ILE A 10 -2.71 -1.03 1.09
C ILE A 10 -3.86 -1.32 0.13
N LYS A 11 -3.51 -1.87 -1.04
CA LYS A 11 -4.45 -2.23 -2.10
C LYS A 11 -4.49 -3.75 -2.28
N LYS A 12 -5.62 -4.25 -2.75
CA LYS A 12 -5.90 -5.67 -2.98
C LYS A 12 -6.28 -5.90 -4.43
N ASN A 13 -5.60 -6.84 -5.07
CA ASN A 13 -6.03 -7.39 -6.34
C ASN A 13 -7.11 -8.45 -6.08
N ILE A 14 -8.32 -8.20 -6.56
CA ILE A 14 -9.47 -9.07 -6.28
C ILE A 14 -9.37 -10.42 -7.00
N ASN A 15 -8.68 -10.46 -8.15
CA ASN A 15 -8.59 -11.66 -8.98
C ASN A 15 -7.64 -12.69 -8.38
N PHE A 16 -6.55 -12.23 -7.74
CA PHE A 16 -5.51 -13.09 -7.18
C PHE A 16 -5.50 -13.11 -5.65
N ASN A 17 -6.39 -12.36 -5.00
CA ASN A 17 -6.42 -12.18 -3.54
C ASN A 17 -5.06 -11.76 -2.96
N LYS A 18 -4.31 -10.94 -3.69
CA LYS A 18 -2.97 -10.45 -3.30
C LYS A 18 -3.05 -9.00 -2.83
N LEU A 19 -2.29 -8.68 -1.79
CA LEU A 19 -2.15 -7.32 -1.26
C LEU A 19 -0.84 -6.69 -1.72
N PHE A 20 -0.86 -5.38 -1.84
CA PHE A 20 0.28 -4.56 -2.26
C PHE A 20 0.26 -3.25 -1.50
N PHE A 21 1.44 -2.71 -1.22
CA PHE A 21 1.61 -1.34 -0.78
C PHE A 21 1.65 -0.45 -2.02
N CYS A 22 0.84 0.59 -2.10
CA CYS A 22 0.87 1.55 -3.20
C CYS A 22 0.91 2.97 -2.66
N CYS A 23 1.84 3.78 -3.15
CA CYS A 23 1.90 5.20 -2.85
C CYS A 23 0.94 5.95 -3.78
N ASP A 24 -0.02 6.69 -3.22
CA ASP A 24 -1.04 7.41 -3.99
C ASP A 24 -0.44 8.57 -4.82
N GLU A 25 0.68 9.14 -4.38
CA GLU A 25 1.32 10.29 -5.04
C GLU A 25 2.12 9.89 -6.27
N CYS A 26 2.95 8.86 -6.15
CA CYS A 26 3.85 8.43 -7.23
C CYS A 26 3.38 7.17 -7.95
N MET A 27 2.25 6.60 -7.52
CA MET A 27 1.66 5.35 -8.04
C MET A 27 2.64 4.16 -8.03
N SER A 28 3.71 4.23 -7.22
CA SER A 28 4.65 3.11 -7.06
C SER A 28 4.08 2.12 -6.06
N CYS A 29 4.19 0.84 -6.38
CA CYS A 29 3.69 -0.26 -5.59
C CYS A 29 4.77 -1.30 -5.28
N TRP A 30 4.56 -2.02 -4.17
CA TRP A 30 5.43 -3.09 -3.66
C TRP A 30 4.58 -4.26 -3.17
N GLU A 31 5.07 -5.49 -3.38
CA GLU A 31 4.34 -6.70 -2.98
C GLU A 31 4.51 -7.06 -1.50
N ASN A 32 5.57 -6.57 -0.86
CA ASN A 32 5.89 -6.89 0.53
C ASN A 32 6.67 -5.74 1.19
N GLU A 33 6.77 -5.82 2.52
CA GLU A 33 7.44 -4.82 3.35
C GLU A 33 8.95 -4.74 3.10
N ASP A 34 9.61 -5.86 2.80
CA ASP A 34 11.06 -5.87 2.58
C ASP A 34 11.42 -5.10 1.30
N ASP A 35 10.70 -5.35 0.21
CA ASP A 35 10.83 -4.63 -1.05
C ASP A 35 10.46 -3.14 -0.88
N LEU A 36 9.44 -2.82 -0.08
CA LEU A 36 9.09 -1.44 0.29
C LEU A 36 10.26 -0.75 1.03
N THR A 37 10.74 -1.36 2.12
CA THR A 37 11.79 -0.81 2.99
C THR A 37 13.10 -0.63 2.25
N GLN A 38 13.47 -1.61 1.41
CA GLN A 38 14.69 -1.56 0.61
C GLN A 38 14.50 -0.76 -0.69
N GLN A 39 13.27 -0.30 -0.99
CA GLN A 39 12.89 0.39 -2.22
C GLN A 39 13.25 -0.40 -3.50
N ARG A 40 13.07 -1.72 -3.45
CA ARG A 40 13.38 -2.67 -4.55
C ARG A 40 12.10 -3.19 -5.18
N LYS A 41 12.23 -3.76 -6.39
CA LYS A 41 11.13 -4.40 -7.15
C LYS A 41 9.84 -3.56 -7.23
N LYS A 42 9.98 -2.24 -7.21
CA LYS A 42 8.84 -1.34 -7.40
C LYS A 42 8.22 -1.57 -8.77
N PHE A 43 6.90 -1.53 -8.82
CA PHE A 43 6.14 -1.55 -10.06
C PHE A 43 5.08 -0.45 -10.00
N MET A 44 4.53 -0.06 -11.15
CA MET A 44 3.58 1.03 -11.18
C MET A 44 2.15 0.50 -11.07
N GLU A 45 1.26 1.19 -10.36
CA GLU A 45 -0.13 0.75 -10.18
C GLU A 45 -0.82 0.50 -11.52
N TYR A 46 -0.62 1.38 -12.51
CA TYR A 46 -1.20 1.24 -13.85
C TYR A 46 -0.68 0.02 -14.63
N SER A 47 0.41 -0.63 -14.19
CA SER A 47 0.91 -1.86 -14.82
C SER A 47 0.09 -3.10 -14.43
N ILE A 48 -0.73 -2.99 -13.38
CA ILE A 48 -1.58 -4.06 -12.89
C ILE A 48 -2.82 -4.15 -13.77
N LYS A 49 -2.87 -5.15 -14.66
CA LYS A 49 -3.97 -5.37 -15.60
C LYS A 49 -5.24 -5.97 -14.97
N SER A 50 -5.40 -5.85 -13.66
CA SER A 50 -6.47 -6.48 -12.88
C SER A 50 -7.20 -5.45 -12.06
N LYS A 51 -8.42 -5.77 -11.63
CA LYS A 51 -9.17 -4.89 -10.76
C LYS A 51 -8.53 -4.85 -9.38
N ILE A 52 -8.26 -3.64 -8.92
CA ILE A 52 -7.67 -3.35 -7.62
C ILE A 52 -8.68 -2.57 -6.80
N VAL A 53 -8.75 -2.88 -5.50
CA VAL A 53 -9.55 -2.15 -4.52
C VAL A 53 -8.69 -1.85 -3.30
N ASN A 54 -9.12 -0.93 -2.43
CA ASN A 54 -8.47 -0.76 -1.14
C ASN A 54 -8.63 -2.02 -0.29
N ALA A 55 -7.60 -2.40 0.44
CA ALA A 55 -7.66 -3.54 1.34
C ALA A 55 -8.64 -3.27 2.49
N SER A 56 -9.40 -4.31 2.88
CA SER A 56 -10.26 -4.22 4.05
C SER A 56 -9.43 -4.33 5.34
N GLU A 57 -10.05 -3.98 6.48
CA GLU A 57 -9.40 -4.14 7.78
C GLU A 57 -9.01 -5.60 8.08
N ALA A 58 -9.87 -6.54 7.68
CA ALA A 58 -9.63 -7.96 7.81
C ALA A 58 -8.44 -8.42 6.95
N ASP A 59 -8.33 -7.91 5.72
CA ASP A 59 -7.19 -8.20 4.84
C ASP A 59 -5.88 -7.73 5.46
N ILE A 60 -5.86 -6.52 6.03
CA ILE A 60 -4.67 -5.94 6.63
C ILE A 60 -4.24 -6.73 7.88
N SER A 61 -5.21 -7.15 8.70
CA SER A 61 -4.92 -7.91 9.92
C SER A 61 -4.41 -9.32 9.62
N ASN A 62 -4.94 -9.96 8.58
CA ASN A 62 -4.45 -11.27 8.12
C ASN A 62 -2.97 -11.26 7.69
N PHE A 63 -2.44 -10.09 7.32
CA PHE A 63 -1.05 -9.93 6.85
C PHE A 63 -0.16 -9.21 7.87
N HIS A 64 -0.67 -8.91 9.07
CA HIS A 64 0.05 -8.19 10.13
C HIS A 64 0.60 -6.82 9.68
N TRP A 65 -0.16 -6.12 8.82
CA TRP A 65 0.22 -4.81 8.27
C TRP A 65 -0.51 -3.64 8.94
N GLU A 66 -1.01 -3.83 10.17
CA GLU A 66 -1.80 -2.82 10.89
C GLU A 66 -1.00 -1.53 11.15
N LYS A 67 0.32 -1.62 11.31
CA LYS A 67 1.20 -0.45 11.49
C LYS A 67 1.11 0.56 10.33
N TYR A 68 0.74 0.11 9.13
CA TYR A 68 0.61 0.97 7.96
C TYR A 68 -0.77 1.64 7.86
N LYS A 69 -1.78 1.21 8.65
CA LYS A 69 -3.04 1.95 8.79
C LYS A 69 -2.85 3.31 9.47
N LEU A 70 -1.81 3.44 10.31
CA LEU A 70 -1.59 4.59 11.18
C LEU A 70 -1.09 5.85 10.44
N HIS A 71 -0.77 5.76 9.15
CA HIS A 71 -0.50 6.93 8.31
C HIS A 71 -1.76 7.56 7.70
N LYS A 72 -2.96 7.24 8.22
CA LYS A 72 -4.12 8.11 8.03
C LYS A 72 -3.89 9.37 8.86
N CYS A 73 -3.39 10.41 8.20
CA CYS A 73 -3.44 11.82 8.59
C CYS A 73 -3.37 12.11 10.10
N SER A 74 -2.28 12.74 10.51
CA SER A 74 -2.35 13.85 11.45
C SER A 74 -3.25 14.97 10.89
N ASP A 75 -4.57 14.73 10.82
CA ASP A 75 -5.59 15.74 10.62
C ASP A 75 -6.09 16.13 12.01
N THR A 76 -5.37 17.03 12.69
CA THR A 76 -5.98 18.12 13.47
C THR A 76 -4.89 19.16 13.78
N PHE A 77 -4.64 20.11 12.88
CA PHE A 77 -4.26 21.44 13.32
C PHE A 77 -5.53 22.29 13.25
N ILE A 78 -6.05 22.58 14.45
CA ILE A 78 -7.12 23.55 14.74
C ILE A 78 -6.67 24.94 14.29
#